data_AF-A0A1V4MSM6-F1
#
_entry.id   AF-A0A1V4MSM6-F1
#
_cell.length_a   1.000
_cell.length_b   1.000
_cell.length_c   1.000
_cell.angle_alpha   90.00
_cell.angle_beta   90.00
_cell.angle_gamma   90.00
#
_symmetry.space_group_name_H-M   'P 1'
#
loop_
_entity.id
_entity.type
_entity.pdbx_description
1 polymer ?
#
loop_
_entity_poly.entity_id
_entity_poly.type
_entity_poly.pdbx_seq_one_letter_code
_entity_poly.pdbx_strand_id
1 'polypeptide(L)'
;MGIWIVIVPVSAKILSNDWISEWNLSLPFTWYLFFFSALSFSVGNILFLFRCPLIVKENDSLEDFNREGKVRKHLELYASNISFDLQSTSSQVAPDSPIALRDAFWPIYFEAINQRKISRLICSCFYFIGTALAIYVIGENVVWVVKTIVFTH
;
A
#
# COMPACT_ATOMS: atom_id res chain seq x y z
N MET A 1 -11.17 -0.32 -15.84
CA MET A 1 -9.77 -0.78 -15.95
C MET A 1 -9.65 -2.25 -16.38
N GLY A 2 -10.48 -3.19 -15.91
CA GLY A 2 -10.39 -4.61 -16.34
C GLY A 2 -10.80 -4.91 -17.80
N ILE A 3 -11.56 -4.01 -18.44
CA ILE A 3 -12.03 -4.18 -19.82
C ILE A 3 -10.87 -4.26 -20.84
N TRP A 4 -9.76 -3.57 -20.57
CA TRP A 4 -8.60 -3.50 -21.47
C TRP A 4 -7.86 -4.84 -21.60
N ILE A 5 -7.87 -5.67 -20.55
CA ILE A 5 -7.24 -7.00 -20.55
C ILE A 5 -7.97 -7.98 -21.48
N VAL A 6 -9.26 -7.76 -21.74
CA VAL A 6 -10.06 -8.55 -22.69
C VAL A 6 -9.99 -7.93 -24.08
N ILE A 7 -10.08 -6.61 -24.18
CA ILE A 7 -10.08 -5.90 -25.46
C ILE A 7 -8.78 -6.13 -26.23
N VAL A 8 -7.61 -6.04 -25.59
CA VAL A 8 -6.31 -6.16 -26.28
C VAL A 8 -6.12 -7.51 -26.99
N PRO A 9 -6.29 -8.67 -26.34
CA PRO A 9 -6.16 -9.96 -27.02
C PRO A 9 -7.27 -10.21 -28.05
N VAL A 10 -8.49 -9.71 -27.82
CA VAL A 10 -9.60 -9.82 -28.78
C VAL A 10 -9.32 -8.99 -30.04
N SER A 11 -8.89 -7.74 -29.89
CA SER A 11 -8.52 -6.86 -30.99
C SER A 11 -7.34 -7.40 -31.79
N ALA A 12 -6.32 -7.96 -31.13
CA ALA A 12 -5.18 -8.60 -31.79
C ALA A 12 -5.60 -9.80 -32.65
N LYS A 13 -6.52 -10.66 -32.14
CA LYS A 13 -7.07 -11.80 -32.88
C LYS A 13 -7.95 -11.39 -34.07
N ILE A 14 -8.70 -10.30 -33.96
CA ILE A 14 -9.50 -9.78 -35.08
C ILE A 14 -8.58 -9.30 -36.21
N LEU A 15 -7.44 -8.68 -35.86
CA LEU A 15 -6.48 -8.16 -36.83
C LEU A 15 -5.69 -9.27 -37.54
N SER A 16 -5.48 -10.42 -36.91
CA SER A 16 -4.72 -11.54 -37.49
C SER A 16 -5.51 -12.42 -38.46
N ASN A 17 -6.79 -12.14 -38.69
CA ASN A 17 -7.68 -12.81 -39.66
C ASN A 17 -7.80 -14.34 -39.52
N ASP A 18 -7.36 -14.90 -38.39
CA ASP A 18 -7.46 -16.32 -38.03
C ASP A 18 -8.77 -16.56 -37.27
N TRP A 19 -9.88 -16.68 -37.99
CA TRP A 19 -11.21 -16.86 -37.39
C TRP A 19 -11.53 -18.31 -36.97
N ILE A 20 -10.66 -19.29 -37.28
CA ILE A 20 -11.01 -20.73 -37.18
C ILE A 20 -10.01 -21.57 -36.36
N SER A 21 -8.80 -21.08 -36.06
CA SER A 21 -7.85 -21.83 -35.24
C SER A 21 -8.05 -21.55 -33.76
N GLU A 22 -8.56 -22.55 -33.04
CA GLU A 22 -8.70 -22.70 -31.58
C GLU A 22 -8.79 -21.41 -30.75
N TRP A 23 -9.92 -21.24 -30.06
CA TRP A 23 -10.11 -20.29 -28.96
C TRP A 23 -9.24 -20.63 -27.73
N ASN A 24 -7.95 -20.92 -27.94
CA ASN A 24 -6.94 -20.96 -26.90
C ASN A 24 -6.66 -19.51 -26.46
N LEU A 25 -7.59 -18.96 -25.69
CA LEU A 25 -7.45 -17.73 -24.91
C LEU A 25 -6.64 -18.00 -23.64
N SER A 26 -5.62 -18.87 -23.76
CA SER A 26 -4.60 -19.02 -22.74
C SER A 26 -3.83 -17.71 -22.72
N LEU A 27 -4.06 -16.89 -21.69
CA LEU A 27 -3.20 -15.73 -21.50
C LEU A 27 -1.79 -16.24 -21.27
N PRO A 28 -0.78 -15.59 -21.85
CA PRO A 28 0.60 -16.06 -21.79
C PRO A 28 1.19 -15.98 -20.38
N PHE A 29 0.49 -15.33 -19.45
CA PHE A 29 0.88 -15.28 -18.06
C PHE A 29 0.13 -16.29 -17.21
N THR A 30 0.86 -16.82 -16.24
CA THR A 30 0.30 -17.73 -15.26
C THR A 30 -0.68 -16.97 -14.35
N TRP A 31 -1.98 -17.20 -14.52
CA TRP A 31 -3.03 -16.58 -13.70
C TRP A 31 -2.83 -16.78 -12.20
N TYR A 32 -2.25 -17.91 -11.80
CA TYR A 32 -1.90 -18.20 -10.40
C TYR A 32 -0.89 -17.19 -9.83
N LEU A 33 0.13 -16.78 -10.60
CA LEU A 33 1.14 -15.81 -10.17
C LEU A 33 0.55 -14.39 -10.05
N PHE A 34 -0.32 -14.01 -10.99
CA PHE A 34 -1.04 -12.75 -10.92
C PHE A 34 -1.96 -12.68 -9.70
N PHE A 35 -2.73 -13.76 -9.46
CA PHE A 35 -3.57 -13.86 -8.28
C PHE A 35 -2.75 -13.79 -6.98
N PHE A 36 -1.61 -14.47 -6.91
CA PHE A 36 -0.76 -14.48 -5.72
C PHE A 36 -0.11 -13.10 -5.46
N SER A 37 0.21 -12.34 -6.51
CA SER A 37 0.64 -10.94 -6.39
C SER A 37 -0.46 -10.07 -5.77
N ALA A 38 -1.69 -10.12 -6.31
CA ALA A 38 -2.84 -9.39 -5.79
C ALA A 38 -3.19 -9.79 -4.34
N LEU A 39 -3.10 -11.08 -4.04
CA LEU A 39 -3.29 -11.61 -2.68
C LEU A 39 -2.22 -11.06 -1.73
N SER A 40 -0.96 -11.04 -2.14
CA SER A 40 0.15 -10.51 -1.33
C SER A 40 -0.05 -9.03 -1.00
N PHE A 41 -0.49 -8.22 -1.97
CA PHE A 41 -0.86 -6.82 -1.71
C PHE A 41 -2.06 -6.68 -0.78
N SER A 42 -3.08 -7.52 -0.95
CA SER A 42 -4.27 -7.50 -0.09
C SER A 42 -3.92 -7.85 1.35
N VAL A 43 -3.11 -8.90 1.56
CA VAL A 43 -2.63 -9.30 2.89
C VAL A 43 -1.74 -8.22 3.49
N GLY A 44 -0.81 -7.64 2.71
CA GLY A 44 0.02 -6.52 3.15
C GLY A 44 -0.81 -5.32 3.63
N ASN A 45 -1.86 -4.97 2.88
CA ASN A 45 -2.77 -3.87 3.23
C ASN A 45 -3.61 -4.18 4.47
N ILE A 46 -4.14 -5.40 4.59
CA ILE A 46 -4.88 -5.83 5.79
C ILE A 46 -3.98 -5.75 7.02
N LEU A 47 -2.76 -6.27 6.94
CA LEU A 47 -1.78 -6.21 8.02
C LEU A 47 -1.43 -4.76 8.39
N PHE A 48 -1.30 -3.87 7.40
CA PHE A 48 -1.09 -2.45 7.64
C PHE A 48 -2.28 -1.84 8.41
N LEU A 49 -3.51 -2.05 7.95
CA LEU A 49 -4.71 -1.46 8.55
C LEU A 49 -4.96 -1.92 9.99
N PHE A 50 -4.71 -3.18 10.30
CA PHE A 50 -4.89 -3.72 11.66
C PHE A 50 -3.81 -3.30 12.63
N ARG A 51 -2.62 -2.96 12.15
CA ARG A 51 -1.43 -2.83 12.99
C ARG A 51 -0.84 -1.43 13.04
N CYS A 52 -1.22 -0.57 12.09
CA CYS A 52 -0.85 0.83 12.07
C CYS A 52 -1.46 1.58 13.27
N PRO A 53 -0.66 2.31 14.05
CA PRO A 53 -1.18 3.10 15.17
C PRO A 53 -2.02 4.27 14.66
N LEU A 54 -3.04 4.64 15.44
CA LEU A 54 -4.05 5.62 15.03
C LEU A 54 -3.42 6.99 14.67
N ILE A 55 -2.41 7.43 15.40
CA ILE A 55 -1.74 8.72 15.17
C ILE A 55 -1.08 8.82 13.79
N VAL A 56 -0.41 7.75 13.34
CA VAL A 56 0.25 7.68 12.02
C VAL A 56 -0.78 7.48 10.90
N LYS A 57 -1.90 6.82 11.20
CA LYS A 57 -2.97 6.62 10.22
C LYS A 57 -3.74 7.90 9.90
N GLU A 58 -3.90 8.77 10.89
CA GLU A 58 -4.71 9.99 10.77
C GLU A 58 -3.88 11.26 10.53
N ASN A 59 -2.58 11.26 10.81
CA ASN A 59 -1.74 12.44 10.65
C ASN A 59 -0.35 12.02 10.15
N ASP A 60 0.02 12.47 8.96
CA ASP A 60 1.37 12.26 8.42
C ASP A 60 2.38 13.25 9.02
N SER A 61 1.90 14.45 9.36
CA SER A 61 2.72 15.53 9.91
C SER A 61 2.00 16.31 11.02
N LEU A 62 2.78 17.07 11.78
CA LEU A 62 2.23 18.05 12.74
C LEU A 62 1.39 19.13 12.04
N GLU A 63 1.72 19.47 10.79
CA GLU A 63 0.95 20.45 10.03
C GLU A 63 -0.46 19.94 9.73
N ASP A 64 -0.61 18.66 9.38
CA ASP A 64 -1.92 18.03 9.17
C ASP A 64 -2.74 18.02 10.47
N PHE A 65 -2.09 17.70 11.60
CA PHE A 65 -2.72 17.74 12.92
C PHE A 65 -3.27 19.14 13.26
N ASN A 66 -2.49 20.19 12.96
CA ASN A 66 -2.91 21.57 13.17
C ASN A 66 -3.99 22.01 12.17
N ARG A 67 -3.90 21.58 10.91
CA ARG A 67 -4.87 21.90 9.85
C ARG A 67 -6.25 21.33 10.16
N GLU A 68 -6.31 20.16 10.78
CA GLU A 68 -7.56 19.53 11.22
C GLU A 68 -8.12 20.13 12.52
N GLY A 69 -7.40 21.06 13.16
CA GLY A 69 -7.85 21.71 14.40
C GLY A 69 -7.87 20.77 15.60
N LYS A 70 -7.04 19.71 15.58
CA LYS A 70 -6.99 18.74 16.68
C LYS A 70 -6.35 19.37 17.92
N VAL A 71 -6.96 19.10 19.07
CA VAL A 71 -6.54 19.60 20.40
C VAL A 71 -5.85 18.52 21.23
N ARG A 72 -5.34 18.88 22.42
CA ARG A 72 -4.61 17.99 23.33
C ARG A 72 -5.34 16.68 23.64
N LYS A 73 -6.67 16.71 23.71
CA LYS A 73 -7.50 15.50 23.92
C LYS A 73 -7.26 14.41 22.87
N HIS A 74 -6.97 14.78 21.62
CA HIS A 74 -6.63 13.82 20.58
C HIS A 74 -5.25 13.19 20.82
N LEU A 75 -4.28 13.97 21.30
CA LEU A 75 -2.96 13.46 21.68
C LEU A 75 -3.06 12.48 22.84
N GLU A 76 -3.92 12.75 23.83
CA GLU A 76 -4.18 11.84 24.95
C GLU A 76 -4.82 10.52 24.49
N LEU A 77 -5.77 10.59 23.55
CA LEU A 77 -6.33 9.42 22.88
C LEU A 77 -5.26 8.61 22.14
N TYR A 78 -4.38 9.27 21.39
CA TYR A 78 -3.28 8.61 20.69
C TYR A 78 -2.27 7.98 21.65
N ALA A 79 -1.89 8.67 22.73
CA ALA A 79 -0.98 8.17 23.75
C ALA A 79 -1.55 6.96 24.48
N SER A 80 -2.84 7.00 24.84
CA SER A 80 -3.55 5.87 25.43
C SER A 80 -3.53 4.64 24.52
N ASN A 81 -3.72 4.83 23.21
CA ASN A 81 -3.70 3.73 22.23
C ASN A 81 -2.33 3.00 22.15
N ILE A 82 -1.24 3.72 22.40
CA ILE A 82 0.12 3.16 22.38
C ILE A 82 0.69 2.91 23.79
N SER A 83 -0.11 3.08 24.85
CA SER A 83 0.31 2.98 26.25
C SER A 83 1.51 3.87 26.60
N PHE A 84 1.56 5.07 26.01
CA PHE A 84 2.60 6.07 26.27
C PHE A 84 2.19 7.00 27.42
N ASP A 85 3.09 7.22 28.37
CA ASP A 85 2.84 8.11 29.50
C ASP A 85 3.11 9.58 29.13
N LEU A 86 2.01 10.32 28.91
CA LEU A 86 2.01 11.72 28.48
C LEU A 86 2.39 12.68 29.61
N GLN A 87 2.33 12.26 30.88
CA GLN A 87 2.63 13.12 32.04
C GLN A 87 4.09 13.60 32.04
N SER A 88 4.99 12.76 31.52
CA SER A 88 6.44 13.02 31.42
C SER A 88 6.80 14.20 30.49
N THR A 89 5.90 14.58 29.56
CA THR A 89 6.15 15.61 28.53
C THR A 89 5.46 16.94 28.87
N SER A 90 4.95 17.11 30.09
CA SER A 90 4.21 18.32 30.49
C SER A 90 5.12 19.56 30.60
N SER A 91 5.24 20.30 29.49
CA SER A 91 5.76 21.66 29.50
C SER A 91 4.90 22.55 30.40
N GLN A 92 5.50 23.48 31.15
CA GLN A 92 4.79 24.46 32.00
C GLN A 92 3.99 25.53 31.21
N VAL A 93 3.72 25.27 29.93
CA VAL A 93 3.01 26.15 29.00
C VAL A 93 1.54 25.72 28.96
N ALA A 94 0.64 26.66 28.67
CA ALA A 94 -0.78 26.37 28.53
C ALA A 94 -1.01 25.13 27.63
N PRO A 95 -1.86 24.17 28.07
CA PRO A 95 -1.95 22.84 27.47
C PRO A 95 -2.39 22.82 26.00
N ASP A 96 -3.15 23.83 25.57
CA ASP A 96 -3.65 23.98 24.20
C ASP A 96 -2.85 25.00 23.39
N SER A 97 -1.69 25.43 23.90
CA SER A 97 -0.79 26.28 23.11
C SER A 97 -0.18 25.49 21.94
N PRO A 98 0.07 26.13 20.78
CA PRO A 98 0.70 25.46 19.62
C PRO A 98 2.05 24.82 19.96
N ILE A 99 2.79 25.43 20.89
CA ILE A 99 4.10 24.99 21.35
C ILE A 99 3.95 23.69 22.16
N ALA A 100 3.00 23.64 23.11
CA ALA A 100 2.74 22.45 23.91
C ALA A 100 2.24 21.28 23.06
N LEU A 101 1.39 21.54 22.06
CA LEU A 101 0.91 20.52 21.12
C LEU A 101 2.06 19.93 20.29
N ARG A 102 2.94 20.78 19.75
CA ARG A 102 4.13 20.34 19.01
C ARG A 102 5.03 19.47 19.88
N ASP A 103 5.33 19.93 21.09
CA ASP A 103 6.29 19.27 21.97
C ASP A 103 5.75 17.91 22.47
N ALA A 104 4.42 17.76 22.60
CA ALA A 104 3.78 16.49 22.92
C ALA A 104 3.59 15.56 21.72
N PHE A 105 3.36 16.11 20.52
CA PHE A 105 3.08 15.32 19.31
C PHE A 105 4.26 14.42 18.93
N TRP A 106 5.47 14.98 18.83
CA TRP A 106 6.62 14.25 18.31
C TRP A 106 7.01 13.02 19.15
N PRO A 107 7.09 13.09 20.49
CA PRO A 107 7.38 11.91 21.31
C PRO A 107 6.37 10.78 21.10
N ILE A 108 5.07 11.10 21.08
CA ILE A 108 3.99 10.12 20.85
C ILE A 108 4.12 9.53 19.44
N TYR A 109 4.35 10.37 18.44
CA TYR A 109 4.50 9.96 17.05
C TYR A 109 5.72 9.05 16.84
N PHE A 110 6.88 9.42 17.40
CA PHE A 110 8.10 8.61 17.34
C PHE A 110 7.95 7.28 18.07
N GLU A 111 7.33 7.28 19.25
CA GLU A 111 7.10 6.03 19.99
C GLU A 111 6.12 5.10 19.25
N ALA A 112 5.05 5.67 18.69
CA ALA A 112 4.10 4.93 17.84
C ALA A 112 4.79 4.27 16.65
N ILE A 113 5.71 4.98 15.99
CA ILE A 113 6.52 4.45 14.90
C ILE A 113 7.47 3.35 15.39
N ASN A 114 8.07 3.53 16.57
CA ASN A 114 9.05 2.61 17.13
C ASN A 114 8.43 1.26 17.54
N GLN A 115 7.25 1.27 18.17
CA GLN A 115 6.56 0.06 18.63
C GLN A 115 6.21 -0.94 17.51
N ARG A 116 6.04 -0.48 16.27
CA ARG A 116 5.50 -1.30 15.18
C ARG A 116 6.51 -1.58 14.06
N LYS A 117 7.81 -1.41 14.32
CA LYS A 117 8.90 -1.68 13.36
C LYS A 117 8.80 -3.05 12.68
N ILE A 118 8.53 -4.11 13.45
CA ILE A 118 8.40 -5.48 12.92
C ILE A 118 7.20 -5.59 11.99
N SER A 119 6.06 -5.01 12.36
CA SER A 119 4.85 -5.04 11.53
C SER A 119 5.02 -4.27 10.23
N ARG A 120 5.75 -3.14 10.27
CA ARG A 120 6.16 -2.42 9.06
C ARG A 120 7.05 -3.27 8.17
N LEU A 121 8.05 -3.96 8.74
CA LEU A 121 8.93 -4.85 7.99
C LEU A 121 8.16 -5.97 7.30
N ILE A 122 7.26 -6.64 8.03
CA ILE A 122 6.40 -7.71 7.46
C ILE A 122 5.54 -7.15 6.32
N CYS A 123 4.89 -6.01 6.54
CA CYS A 123 4.09 -5.34 5.52
C CYS A 123 4.92 -5.00 4.27
N SER A 124 6.12 -4.42 4.46
CA SER A 124 7.05 -4.14 3.38
C SER A 124 7.48 -5.39 2.62
N CYS A 125 7.68 -6.52 3.31
CA CYS A 125 7.98 -7.79 2.64
C CYS A 125 6.81 -8.25 1.75
N PHE A 126 5.57 -8.17 2.22
CA PHE A 126 4.40 -8.51 1.40
C PHE A 126 4.25 -7.61 0.18
N TYR A 127 4.44 -6.30 0.34
CA TYR A 127 4.44 -5.37 -0.79
C TYR A 127 5.58 -5.64 -1.76
N PHE A 128 6.77 -5.97 -1.26
CA PHE A 128 7.92 -6.30 -2.11
C PHE A 128 7.68 -7.58 -2.90
N ILE A 129 7.22 -8.65 -2.25
CA ILE A 129 6.89 -9.93 -2.90
C ILE A 129 5.80 -9.71 -3.96
N GLY A 130 4.71 -9.01 -3.60
CA GLY A 130 3.64 -8.69 -4.54
C GLY A 130 4.16 -7.94 -5.77
N THR A 131 5.05 -6.96 -5.56
CA THR A 131 5.64 -6.15 -6.64
C THR A 131 6.57 -6.97 -7.52
N ALA A 132 7.44 -7.80 -6.95
CA ALA A 132 8.35 -8.66 -7.70
C ALA A 132 7.59 -9.63 -8.60
N LEU A 133 6.51 -10.24 -8.08
CA LEU A 133 5.63 -11.12 -8.85
C LEU A 133 4.87 -10.38 -9.94
N ALA A 134 4.39 -9.17 -9.67
CA ALA A 134 3.71 -8.35 -10.67
C ALA A 134 4.65 -8.00 -11.82
N ILE A 135 5.89 -7.57 -11.51
CA ILE A 135 6.91 -7.27 -12.50
C ILE A 135 7.23 -8.51 -13.34
N TYR A 136 7.38 -9.67 -12.71
CA TYR A 136 7.63 -10.94 -13.41
C TYR A 136 6.50 -11.25 -14.41
N VAL A 137 5.24 -11.21 -13.95
CA VAL A 137 4.05 -11.46 -14.79
C VAL A 137 3.95 -10.47 -15.95
N ILE A 138 4.22 -9.19 -15.70
CA ILE A 138 4.23 -8.17 -16.76
C ILE A 138 5.36 -8.43 -17.76
N GLY A 139 6.53 -8.83 -17.28
CA GLY A 139 7.66 -9.21 -18.12
C GLY A 139 7.35 -10.40 -19.03
N GLU A 140 6.74 -11.47 -18.50
CA GLU A 140 6.30 -12.62 -19.30
C GLU A 140 5.31 -12.20 -20.39
N ASN A 141 4.33 -11.36 -20.02
CA ASN A 141 3.37 -10.81 -20.98
C ASN A 141 4.05 -10.04 -22.12
N VAL A 142 4.95 -9.12 -21.79
CA VAL A 142 5.66 -8.30 -22.79
C VAL A 142 6.50 -9.18 -23.72
N VAL A 143 7.28 -10.12 -23.16
CA VAL A 143 8.12 -11.03 -23.95
C VAL A 143 7.27 -11.88 -24.90
N TRP A 144 6.12 -12.37 -24.44
CA TRP A 144 5.21 -13.13 -25.29
C TRP A 144 4.66 -12.28 -26.44
N VAL A 145 4.16 -11.07 -26.15
CA VAL A 145 3.63 -10.17 -27.19
C VAL A 145 4.69 -9.84 -28.24
N VAL A 146 5.92 -9.53 -27.81
CA VAL A 146 7.04 -9.25 -28.72
C VAL A 146 7.36 -10.46 -29.59
N LYS A 147 7.44 -11.66 -29.00
CA LYS A 147 7.68 -12.89 -29.78
C LYS A 147 6.60 -13.12 -30.80
N THR A 148 5.33 -12.99 -30.42
CA THR A 148 4.19 -13.19 -31.34
C THR A 148 4.25 -12.19 -32.49
N ILE A 149 4.51 -10.91 -32.25
CA ILE A 149 4.59 -9.91 -33.33
C ILE A 149 5.79 -10.17 -34.26
N VAL A 150 6.95 -10.51 -33.69
CA VAL A 150 8.20 -10.69 -34.47
C VAL A 150 8.22 -11.99 -35.28
N PHE A 151 7.65 -13.09 -34.76
CA PHE A 151 7.66 -14.40 -35.43
C PHE A 151 6.45 -14.68 -36.33
N THR A 152 5.45 -13.78 -36.36
CA THR A 152 4.26 -13.92 -37.23
C THR A 152 4.42 -13.10 -38.54
N HIS A 153 5.61 -12.56 -38.81
CA HIS A 153 6.07 -12.07 -40.11
C HIS A 153 7.16 -12.99 -40.65
#